data_AF-A0A947WAS2-F1
#
_entry.id   AF-A0A947WAS2-F1
#
_cell.length_a   1.000
_cell.length_b   1.000
_cell.length_c   1.000
_cell.angle_alpha   90.00
_cell.angle_beta   90.00
_cell.angle_gamma   90.00
#
_symmetry.space_group_name_H-M   'P 1'
#
loop_
_entity.id
_entity.type
_entity.pdbx_description
1 polymer ?
#
loop_
_entity_poly.entity_id
_entity_poly.type
_entity_poly.pdbx_seq_one_letter_code
_entity_poly.pdbx_strand_id
1 'polypeptide(L)'
;MKNRSLKIFIACAFGAGIGSMISLEINKAFWWLGIPAGGLVGYFSYEFKSVIQAFKKAWGEVTSFDSNFYKEVERVTWKAIALGSIGFAFTPVYLGLQSSLLFNENSFNKHPILMILFVLSYNLFIIPCVFKAIDRGKKKMNKDDWKEIFFKVTNPLLIFFYWPFVSFKCIFKALWWILFEIPVAVVMTASIIKKTFILIHSDIRLICGLDAAIGTAIGYYTGFVLVGMIVGGIIGVINYKLVSRKILKLKI
;
A
#
# COMPACT_ATOMS: atom_id res chain seq x y z
N MET A 1 -26.41 -2.35 29.82
CA MET A 1 -25.37 -1.39 29.36
C MET A 1 -24.02 -1.54 30.08
N LYS A 2 -23.94 -1.67 31.42
CA LYS A 2 -22.65 -1.73 32.15
C LYS A 2 -21.70 -2.85 31.67
N ASN A 3 -22.22 -4.01 31.28
CA ASN A 3 -21.38 -5.14 30.87
C ASN A 3 -20.72 -5.00 29.48
N ARG A 4 -21.22 -4.12 28.60
CA ARG A 4 -20.65 -3.98 27.25
C ARG A 4 -19.32 -3.23 27.26
N SER A 5 -19.24 -2.10 27.95
CA SER A 5 -17.98 -1.37 28.08
C SER A 5 -16.90 -2.21 28.75
N LEU A 6 -17.26 -3.02 29.74
CA LEU A 6 -16.32 -3.96 30.36
C LEU A 6 -15.84 -5.04 29.37
N LYS A 7 -16.75 -5.63 28.57
CA LYS A 7 -16.37 -6.59 27.52
C LYS A 7 -15.43 -5.97 26.48
N ILE A 8 -15.72 -4.74 26.02
CA ILE A 8 -14.86 -4.01 25.08
C ILE A 8 -13.49 -3.77 25.71
N PHE A 9 -13.46 -3.27 26.96
CA PHE A 9 -12.23 -3.04 27.69
C PHE A 9 -11.37 -4.31 27.75
N ILE A 10 -11.97 -5.43 28.18
CA ILE A 10 -11.26 -6.71 28.32
C ILE A 10 -10.76 -7.21 26.95
N ALA A 11 -11.60 -7.16 25.91
CA ALA A 11 -11.21 -7.59 24.56
C ALA A 11 -10.03 -6.77 24.00
N CYS A 12 -10.13 -5.44 24.07
CA CYS A 12 -9.07 -4.54 23.59
C CYS A 12 -7.78 -4.69 24.41
N ALA A 13 -7.91 -4.76 25.74
CA ALA A 13 -6.78 -4.92 26.64
C ALA A 13 -6.07 -6.25 26.38
N PHE A 14 -6.80 -7.36 26.29
CA PHE A 14 -6.23 -8.68 26.05
C PHE A 14 -5.56 -8.77 24.67
N GLY A 15 -6.18 -8.21 23.64
CA GLY A 15 -5.59 -8.09 22.30
C GLY A 15 -4.30 -7.26 22.31
N ALA A 16 -4.32 -6.08 22.94
CA ALA A 16 -3.15 -5.23 23.06
C ALA A 16 -2.02 -5.87 23.88
N GLY A 17 -2.35 -6.60 24.93
CA GLY A 17 -1.40 -7.33 25.77
C GLY A 17 -0.67 -8.43 24.98
N ILE A 18 -1.41 -9.32 24.32
CA ILE A 18 -0.81 -10.39 23.52
C ILE A 18 -0.02 -9.81 22.34
N GLY A 19 -0.55 -8.82 21.65
CA GLY A 19 0.17 -8.15 20.56
C GLY A 19 1.47 -7.52 21.04
N SER A 20 1.45 -6.84 22.19
CA SER A 20 2.64 -6.22 22.77
C SER A 20 3.70 -7.26 23.16
N MET A 21 3.30 -8.39 23.76
CA MET A 21 4.22 -9.49 24.06
C MET A 21 4.88 -10.01 22.78
N ILE A 22 4.10 -10.27 21.74
CA ILE A 22 4.63 -10.73 20.44
C ILE A 22 5.59 -9.71 19.84
N SER A 23 5.23 -8.42 19.84
CA SER A 23 6.08 -7.34 19.31
C SER A 23 7.40 -7.20 20.06
N LEU A 24 7.43 -7.48 21.36
CA LEU A 24 8.63 -7.35 22.20
C LEU A 24 9.54 -8.59 22.14
N GLU A 25 8.97 -9.79 22.00
CA GLU A 25 9.73 -11.05 21.92
C GLU A 25 10.30 -11.35 20.53
N ILE A 26 9.61 -10.90 19.47
CA ILE A 26 10.09 -11.07 18.10
C ILE A 26 11.26 -10.12 17.81
N ASN A 27 12.15 -10.52 16.88
CA ASN A 27 13.23 -9.67 16.38
C ASN A 27 12.73 -8.25 16.02
N LYS A 28 13.50 -7.23 16.40
CA LYS A 28 13.20 -5.81 16.16
C LYS A 28 12.89 -5.45 14.71
N ALA A 29 13.27 -6.25 13.72
CA ALA A 29 12.86 -6.05 12.32
C ALA A 29 11.39 -6.42 12.06
N PHE A 30 10.83 -7.32 12.86
CA PHE A 30 9.50 -7.91 12.68
C PHE A 30 8.50 -7.56 13.80
N TRP A 31 8.82 -6.57 14.65
CA TRP A 31 7.95 -6.10 15.74
C TRP A 31 6.53 -5.75 15.27
N TRP A 32 6.41 -5.25 14.04
CA TRP A 32 5.14 -4.84 13.43
C TRP A 32 4.18 -6.01 13.27
N LEU A 33 4.63 -7.28 13.32
CA LEU A 33 3.78 -8.48 13.30
C LEU A 33 2.89 -8.59 14.54
N GLY A 34 3.32 -8.02 15.68
CA GLY A 34 2.47 -8.00 16.86
C GLY A 34 1.25 -7.09 16.70
N ILE A 35 1.31 -6.03 15.88
CA ILE A 35 0.17 -5.14 15.61
C ILE A 35 -1.03 -5.89 14.98
N PRO A 36 -0.90 -6.59 13.84
CA PRO A 36 -2.00 -7.37 13.28
C PRO A 36 -2.37 -8.54 14.18
N ALA A 37 -1.41 -9.17 14.89
CA ALA A 37 -1.72 -10.25 15.83
C ALA A 37 -2.61 -9.75 16.99
N GLY A 38 -2.24 -8.64 17.64
CA GLY A 38 -3.00 -8.02 18.71
C GLY A 38 -4.36 -7.51 18.23
N GLY A 39 -4.42 -6.95 17.03
CA GLY A 39 -5.67 -6.55 16.41
C GLY A 39 -6.60 -7.73 16.11
N LEU A 40 -6.07 -8.85 15.61
CA LEU A 40 -6.85 -10.08 15.42
C LEU A 40 -7.35 -10.64 16.76
N VAL A 41 -6.49 -10.71 17.78
CA VAL A 41 -6.89 -11.18 19.11
C VAL A 41 -7.98 -10.27 19.72
N GLY A 42 -7.83 -8.94 19.60
CA GLY A 42 -8.86 -7.98 20.03
C GLY A 42 -10.18 -8.13 19.27
N TYR A 43 -10.10 -8.39 17.96
CA TYR A 43 -11.27 -8.63 17.12
C TYR A 43 -12.00 -9.93 17.50
N PHE A 44 -11.26 -11.03 17.64
CA PHE A 44 -11.79 -12.36 17.92
C PHE A 44 -12.28 -12.51 19.37
N SER A 45 -11.63 -11.85 20.33
CA SER A 45 -12.04 -11.88 21.73
C SER A 45 -13.41 -11.22 21.94
N TYR A 46 -13.82 -10.29 21.08
CA TYR A 46 -15.16 -9.73 21.06
C TYR A 46 -16.12 -10.60 20.22
N GLU A 47 -16.79 -11.55 20.86
CA GLU A 47 -17.82 -12.42 20.24
C GLU A 47 -17.32 -13.39 19.13
N PHE A 48 -16.23 -14.12 19.43
CA PHE A 48 -15.61 -15.13 18.55
C PHE A 48 -16.59 -16.03 17.76
N LYS A 49 -17.67 -16.49 18.39
CA LYS A 49 -18.67 -17.38 17.77
C LYS A 49 -19.27 -16.80 16.50
N SER A 50 -19.58 -15.51 16.50
CA SER A 50 -20.17 -14.86 15.34
C SER A 50 -19.15 -14.61 14.22
N VAL A 51 -17.86 -14.48 14.54
CA VAL A 51 -16.81 -14.36 13.53
C VAL A 51 -16.65 -15.67 12.77
N ILE A 52 -16.65 -16.82 13.46
CA ILE A 52 -16.59 -18.14 12.81
C ILE A 52 -17.78 -18.30 11.84
N GLN A 53 -18.97 -17.87 12.25
CA GLN A 53 -20.17 -17.94 11.41
C GLN A 53 -20.09 -17.01 10.20
N ALA A 54 -19.62 -15.77 10.39
CA ALA A 54 -19.43 -14.80 9.31
C ALA A 54 -18.34 -15.25 8.32
N PHE A 55 -17.23 -15.80 8.80
CA PHE A 55 -16.15 -16.33 7.97
C PHE A 55 -16.64 -17.50 7.10
N LYS A 56 -17.39 -18.45 7.66
CA LYS A 56 -18.01 -19.54 6.87
C LYS A 56 -18.90 -19.01 5.75
N LYS A 57 -19.69 -17.96 6.03
CA LYS A 57 -20.58 -17.33 5.04
C LYS A 57 -19.79 -16.58 3.95
N ALA A 58 -18.84 -15.74 4.36
CA ALA A 58 -18.01 -14.96 3.44
C ALA A 58 -17.13 -15.86 2.57
N TRP A 59 -16.60 -16.96 3.11
CA TRP A 59 -15.83 -17.93 2.34
C TRP A 59 -16.67 -18.55 1.21
N GLY A 60 -17.94 -18.89 1.50
CA GLY A 60 -18.88 -19.36 0.47
C GLY A 60 -19.17 -18.31 -0.62
N GLU A 61 -19.23 -17.03 -0.26
CA GLU A 61 -19.46 -15.93 -1.20
C GLU A 61 -18.20 -15.62 -2.05
N VAL A 62 -17.01 -15.65 -1.45
CA VAL A 62 -15.74 -15.40 -2.15
C VAL A 62 -15.35 -16.53 -3.10
N THR A 63 -15.72 -17.79 -2.80
CA THR A 63 -15.53 -18.90 -3.75
C THR A 63 -16.38 -18.77 -5.02
N SER A 64 -17.29 -17.78 -5.09
CA SER A 64 -18.09 -17.45 -6.27
C SER A 64 -17.59 -16.21 -7.05
N PHE A 65 -16.49 -15.58 -6.63
CA PHE A 65 -16.07 -14.28 -7.18
C PHE A 65 -15.49 -14.39 -8.59
N ASP A 66 -15.97 -13.49 -9.46
CA ASP A 66 -15.68 -13.49 -10.91
C ASP A 66 -14.20 -13.20 -11.22
N SER A 67 -13.61 -14.09 -12.01
CA SER A 67 -12.26 -14.00 -12.59
C SER A 67 -11.94 -12.67 -13.29
N ASN A 68 -12.97 -11.90 -13.69
CA ASN A 68 -12.81 -10.61 -14.34
C ASN A 68 -12.28 -9.51 -13.40
N PHE A 69 -12.57 -9.59 -12.09
CA PHE A 69 -12.10 -8.60 -11.12
C PHE A 69 -10.57 -8.63 -10.95
N TYR A 70 -9.99 -9.84 -10.84
CA TYR A 70 -8.55 -10.04 -10.74
C TYR A 70 -7.80 -9.49 -11.95
N LYS A 71 -8.35 -9.69 -13.16
CA LYS A 71 -7.77 -9.18 -14.41
C LYS A 71 -7.76 -7.64 -14.47
N GLU A 72 -8.74 -6.97 -13.86
CA GLU A 72 -8.78 -5.51 -13.86
C GLU A 72 -7.80 -4.90 -12.85
N VAL A 73 -7.70 -5.48 -11.64
CA VAL A 73 -6.72 -5.07 -10.63
C VAL A 73 -5.28 -5.28 -11.13
N GLU A 74 -5.02 -6.41 -11.76
CA GLU A 74 -3.73 -6.70 -12.41
C GLU A 74 -3.40 -5.65 -13.49
N ARG A 75 -4.37 -5.34 -14.36
CA ARG A 75 -4.19 -4.36 -15.44
C ARG A 75 -3.86 -2.95 -14.92
N VAL A 76 -4.52 -2.50 -13.86
CA VAL A 76 -4.28 -1.18 -13.24
C VAL A 76 -2.90 -1.15 -12.58
N THR A 77 -2.54 -2.21 -11.86
CA THR A 77 -1.23 -2.32 -11.17
C THR A 77 -0.06 -2.27 -12.16
N TRP A 78 -0.14 -3.00 -13.27
CA TRP A 78 0.89 -2.97 -14.31
C TRP A 78 1.04 -1.62 -15.02
N LYS A 79 -0.08 -0.89 -15.19
CA LYS A 79 -0.03 0.47 -15.76
C LYS A 79 0.68 1.44 -14.81
N ALA A 80 0.43 1.34 -13.51
CA ALA A 80 1.08 2.18 -12.50
C ALA A 80 2.59 1.89 -12.42
N ILE A 81 3.00 0.61 -12.44
CA ILE A 81 4.42 0.21 -12.46
C ILE A 81 5.13 0.72 -13.72
N ALA A 82 4.48 0.66 -14.88
CA ALA A 82 5.03 1.18 -16.14
C ALA A 82 5.22 2.70 -16.13
N LEU A 83 4.30 3.45 -15.53
CA LEU A 83 4.41 4.91 -15.38
C LEU A 83 5.52 5.29 -14.38
N GLY A 84 5.60 4.59 -13.26
CA GLY A 84 6.65 4.82 -12.25
C GLY A 84 8.06 4.54 -12.77
N SER A 85 8.24 3.49 -13.57
CA SER A 85 9.53 3.15 -14.18
C SER A 85 10.00 4.17 -15.22
N ILE A 86 9.08 4.79 -15.98
CA ILE A 86 9.43 5.91 -16.88
C ILE A 86 9.94 7.11 -16.06
N GLY A 87 9.25 7.51 -15.00
CA GLY A 87 9.69 8.60 -14.13
C GLY A 87 11.08 8.33 -13.51
N PHE A 88 11.31 7.09 -13.09
CA PHE A 88 12.59 6.67 -12.51
C PHE A 88 13.73 6.67 -13.53
N ALA A 89 13.48 6.33 -14.80
CA ALA A 89 14.48 6.37 -15.88
C ALA A 89 14.91 7.80 -16.27
N PHE A 90 13.98 8.77 -16.20
CA PHE A 90 14.29 10.18 -16.53
C PHE A 90 14.98 10.93 -15.40
N THR A 91 14.83 10.47 -14.16
CA THR A 91 15.40 11.13 -12.97
C THR A 91 16.93 11.27 -13.04
N PRO A 92 17.73 10.23 -13.35
CA PRO A 92 19.18 10.37 -13.45
C PRO A 92 19.65 11.10 -14.70
N VAL A 93 18.89 11.11 -15.81
CA VAL A 93 19.19 11.99 -16.96
C VAL A 93 19.09 13.45 -16.53
N TYR A 94 18.01 13.81 -15.83
CA TYR A 94 17.80 15.18 -15.32
C TYR A 94 18.87 15.57 -14.30
N LEU A 95 19.20 14.67 -13.35
CA LEU A 95 20.26 14.92 -12.36
C LEU A 95 21.66 14.99 -13.00
N GLY A 96 21.91 14.19 -14.05
CA GLY A 96 23.13 14.26 -14.86
C GLY A 96 23.25 15.59 -15.61
N LEU A 97 22.16 16.06 -16.21
CA LEU A 97 22.12 17.34 -16.91
C LEU A 97 22.31 18.52 -15.95
N GLN A 98 21.59 18.53 -14.81
CA GLN A 98 21.77 19.54 -13.79
C GLN A 98 23.20 19.56 -13.25
N SER A 99 23.80 18.39 -12.99
CA SER A 99 25.17 18.33 -12.52
C SER A 99 26.17 18.82 -13.58
N SER A 100 25.95 18.54 -14.87
CA SER A 100 26.81 19.08 -15.94
C SER A 100 26.71 20.60 -16.11
N LEU A 101 25.56 21.20 -15.79
CA LEU A 101 25.34 22.65 -15.88
C LEU A 101 25.83 23.40 -14.64
N LEU A 102 25.86 22.74 -13.47
CA LEU A 102 26.18 23.37 -12.19
C LEU A 102 27.63 23.12 -11.71
N PHE A 103 28.33 22.12 -12.25
CA PHE A 103 29.65 21.74 -11.76
C PHE A 103 30.77 21.97 -12.78
N ASN A 104 31.84 22.61 -12.30
CA ASN A 104 33.09 22.86 -13.04
C ASN A 104 33.80 21.51 -13.36
N GLU A 105 34.54 21.43 -14.48
CA GLU A 105 35.08 20.19 -15.08
C GLU A 105 35.82 19.26 -14.08
N ASN A 106 36.42 19.83 -13.03
CA ASN A 106 37.14 19.08 -11.99
C ASN A 106 36.26 18.22 -11.06
N SER A 107 34.92 18.31 -11.15
CA SER A 107 33.99 17.60 -10.26
C SER A 107 33.56 16.23 -10.80
N PHE A 108 33.69 16.01 -12.11
CA PHE A 108 33.06 14.88 -12.79
C PHE A 108 33.60 13.52 -12.33
N ASN A 109 34.88 13.46 -11.94
CA ASN A 109 35.52 12.25 -11.43
C ASN A 109 35.09 11.85 -10.00
N LYS A 110 34.27 12.65 -9.30
CA LYS A 110 33.87 12.37 -7.91
C LYS A 110 32.51 11.70 -7.76
N HIS A 111 31.79 11.41 -8.85
CA HIS A 111 30.41 10.93 -8.75
C HIS A 111 30.12 9.60 -9.50
N PRO A 112 30.87 8.51 -9.20
CA PRO A 112 30.54 7.17 -9.73
C PRO A 112 29.13 6.71 -9.33
N ILE A 113 28.59 7.25 -8.24
CA ILE A 113 27.22 7.01 -7.78
C ILE A 113 26.19 7.48 -8.83
N LEU A 114 26.43 8.59 -9.53
CA LEU A 114 25.52 9.09 -10.57
C LEU A 114 25.49 8.15 -11.79
N MET A 115 26.64 7.63 -12.21
CA MET A 115 26.71 6.61 -13.27
C MET A 115 26.09 5.28 -12.85
N ILE A 116 26.31 4.84 -11.61
CA ILE A 116 25.69 3.62 -11.07
C ILE A 116 24.16 3.80 -11.01
N LEU A 117 23.67 4.95 -10.55
CA LEU A 117 22.23 5.25 -10.54
C LEU A 117 21.63 5.31 -11.95
N PHE A 118 22.37 5.84 -12.92
CA PHE A 118 21.97 5.84 -14.32
C PHE A 118 21.86 4.41 -14.88
N VAL A 119 22.88 3.58 -14.69
CA VAL A 119 22.89 2.18 -15.12
C VAL A 119 21.79 1.37 -14.42
N LEU A 120 21.58 1.58 -13.12
CA LEU A 120 20.51 0.91 -12.37
C LEU A 120 19.12 1.35 -12.86
N SER A 121 18.90 2.64 -13.12
CA SER A 121 17.63 3.13 -13.67
C SER A 121 17.34 2.59 -15.07
N TYR A 122 18.37 2.41 -15.90
CA TYR A 122 18.26 1.86 -17.24
C TYR A 122 17.89 0.38 -17.20
N ASN A 123 18.52 -0.39 -16.30
CA ASN A 123 18.21 -1.81 -16.10
C ASN A 123 16.81 -2.02 -15.50
N LEU A 124 16.41 -1.20 -14.52
CA LEU A 124 15.06 -1.22 -13.94
C LEU A 124 13.98 -0.83 -14.96
N PHE A 125 14.34 -0.15 -16.05
CA PHE A 125 13.43 0.20 -17.14
C PHE A 125 13.35 -0.90 -18.22
N ILE A 126 14.47 -1.51 -18.60
CA ILE A 126 14.50 -2.59 -19.61
C ILE A 126 13.77 -3.83 -19.13
N ILE A 127 13.94 -4.20 -17.85
CA ILE A 127 13.39 -5.45 -17.30
C ILE A 127 11.85 -5.50 -17.44
N PRO A 128 11.06 -4.48 -17.03
CA PRO A 128 9.61 -4.44 -17.24
C PRO A 128 9.18 -4.43 -18.71
N CYS A 129 9.94 -3.74 -19.58
CA CYS A 129 9.68 -3.72 -21.02
C CYS A 129 9.86 -5.11 -21.66
N VAL A 130 10.91 -5.83 -21.26
CA VAL A 130 11.18 -7.21 -21.69
C VAL A 130 10.09 -8.15 -21.16
N PHE A 131 9.72 -8.06 -19.87
CA PHE A 131 8.64 -8.88 -19.32
C PHE A 131 7.29 -8.63 -20.01
N LYS A 132 6.96 -7.37 -20.33
CA LYS A 132 5.74 -7.02 -21.07
C LYS A 132 5.77 -7.49 -22.52
N ALA A 133 6.94 -7.52 -23.15
CA ALA A 133 7.12 -8.09 -24.48
C ALA A 133 6.97 -9.62 -24.46
N ILE A 134 7.51 -10.30 -23.44
CA ILE A 134 7.33 -11.74 -23.21
C ILE A 134 5.86 -12.08 -22.96
N ASP A 135 5.16 -11.30 -22.14
CA ASP A 135 3.74 -11.54 -21.85
C ASP A 135 2.84 -11.29 -23.07
N ARG A 136 3.17 -10.28 -23.90
CA ARG A 136 2.53 -10.10 -25.22
C ARG A 136 2.89 -11.22 -26.20
N GLY A 137 4.10 -11.78 -26.13
CA GLY A 137 4.56 -12.92 -26.93
C GLY A 137 3.82 -14.23 -26.63
N LYS A 138 3.08 -14.34 -25.52
CA LYS A 138 2.11 -15.43 -25.31
C LYS A 138 0.92 -15.35 -26.28
N LYS A 139 0.64 -14.17 -26.86
CA LYS A 139 -0.15 -14.07 -28.10
C LYS A 139 0.84 -14.22 -29.26
N LYS A 140 0.54 -15.08 -30.24
CA LYS A 140 1.36 -15.33 -31.44
C LYS A 140 1.69 -14.02 -32.17
N MET A 141 2.77 -13.34 -31.77
CA MET A 141 3.32 -12.20 -32.49
C MET A 141 4.22 -12.72 -33.61
N ASN A 142 4.15 -12.07 -34.76
CA ASN A 142 4.94 -12.49 -35.90
C ASN A 142 6.41 -12.07 -35.68
N LYS A 143 7.34 -12.78 -36.33
CA LYS A 143 8.78 -12.57 -36.14
C LYS A 143 9.23 -11.15 -36.53
N ASP A 144 8.50 -10.53 -37.45
CA ASP A 144 8.76 -9.18 -37.94
C ASP A 144 8.34 -8.10 -36.94
N ASP A 145 7.25 -8.30 -36.20
CA ASP A 145 6.83 -7.39 -35.12
C ASP A 145 7.89 -7.32 -34.01
N TRP A 146 8.53 -8.46 -33.71
CA TRP A 146 9.62 -8.55 -32.73
C TRP A 146 10.85 -7.78 -33.17
N LYS A 147 11.24 -7.87 -34.44
CA LYS A 147 12.36 -7.11 -34.98
C LYS A 147 12.10 -5.62 -34.93
N GLU A 148 10.88 -5.19 -35.28
CA GLU A 148 10.51 -3.78 -35.24
C GLU A 148 10.53 -3.22 -33.82
N ILE A 149 9.97 -3.96 -32.85
CA ILE A 149 9.99 -3.55 -31.43
C ILE A 149 11.42 -3.53 -30.90
N PHE A 150 12.21 -4.56 -31.18
CA PHE A 150 13.61 -4.62 -30.76
C PHE A 150 14.39 -3.44 -31.33
N PHE A 151 14.30 -3.19 -32.64
CA PHE A 151 15.00 -2.10 -33.30
C PHE A 151 14.59 -0.71 -32.80
N LYS A 152 13.30 -0.51 -32.48
CA LYS A 152 12.81 0.74 -31.87
C LYS A 152 13.25 0.93 -30.42
N VAL A 153 13.40 -0.16 -29.66
CA VAL A 153 13.76 -0.13 -28.23
C VAL A 153 15.28 -0.14 -28.01
N THR A 154 16.08 -0.73 -28.91
CA THR A 154 17.53 -0.83 -28.75
C THR A 154 18.31 0.25 -29.50
N ASN A 155 17.68 1.01 -30.41
CA ASN A 155 18.38 2.06 -31.15
C ASN A 155 18.46 3.36 -30.33
N PRO A 156 19.65 3.76 -29.85
CA PRO A 156 19.82 4.90 -28.95
C PRO A 156 19.49 6.24 -29.63
N LEU A 157 19.65 6.36 -30.95
CA LEU A 157 19.32 7.58 -31.70
C LEU A 157 17.80 7.75 -31.83
N LEU A 158 17.07 6.65 -32.06
CA LEU A 158 15.60 6.66 -32.06
C LEU A 158 15.06 7.03 -30.67
N ILE A 159 15.68 6.53 -29.61
CA ILE A 159 15.37 6.98 -28.24
C ILE A 159 15.63 8.49 -28.14
N PHE A 160 16.80 8.98 -28.55
CA PHE A 160 17.15 10.40 -28.39
C PHE A 160 16.22 11.36 -29.15
N PHE A 161 15.79 11.04 -30.38
CA PHE A 161 14.97 11.94 -31.20
C PHE A 161 13.47 11.69 -31.11
N TYR A 162 13.03 10.45 -30.96
CA TYR A 162 11.61 10.10 -30.93
C TYR A 162 11.02 10.20 -29.52
N TRP A 163 11.80 9.84 -28.49
CA TRP A 163 11.27 9.87 -27.13
C TRP A 163 11.02 11.27 -26.58
N PRO A 164 11.73 12.37 -26.89
CA PRO A 164 11.33 13.69 -26.40
C PRO A 164 9.90 14.05 -26.80
N PHE A 165 9.48 13.71 -28.02
CA PHE A 165 8.11 13.95 -28.49
C PHE A 165 7.08 13.00 -27.86
N VAL A 166 7.44 11.73 -27.68
CA VAL A 166 6.59 10.75 -26.97
C VAL A 166 6.47 11.12 -25.49
N SER A 167 7.59 11.45 -24.85
CA SER A 167 7.70 11.97 -23.49
C SER A 167 6.91 13.26 -23.33
N PHE A 168 6.95 14.18 -24.29
CA PHE A 168 6.13 15.39 -24.26
C PHE A 168 4.63 15.04 -24.27
N LYS A 169 4.17 14.16 -25.17
CA LYS A 169 2.79 13.65 -25.15
C LYS A 169 2.46 12.90 -23.85
N CYS A 170 3.41 12.13 -23.30
CA CYS A 170 3.26 11.43 -22.03
C CYS A 170 3.21 12.40 -20.85
N ILE A 171 3.96 13.51 -20.88
CA ILE A 171 3.95 14.58 -19.88
C ILE A 171 2.59 15.26 -19.90
N PHE A 172 2.05 15.62 -21.06
CA PHE A 172 0.70 16.17 -21.17
C PHE A 172 -0.37 15.19 -20.69
N LYS A 173 -0.22 13.89 -21.02
CA LYS A 173 -1.14 12.86 -20.53
C LYS A 173 -1.01 12.62 -19.02
N ALA A 174 0.19 12.71 -18.48
CA ALA A 174 0.46 12.61 -17.05
C ALA A 174 -0.08 13.84 -16.30
N LEU A 175 0.12 15.05 -16.83
CA LEU A 175 -0.49 16.29 -16.33
C LEU A 175 -2.01 16.21 -16.37
N TRP A 176 -2.58 15.68 -17.46
CA TRP A 176 -4.02 15.43 -17.56
C TRP A 176 -4.49 14.44 -16.48
N TRP A 177 -3.77 13.34 -16.29
CA TRP A 177 -4.02 12.41 -15.19
C TRP A 177 -3.92 13.07 -13.80
N ILE A 178 -2.90 13.90 -13.59
CA ILE A 178 -2.70 14.61 -12.32
C ILE A 178 -3.84 15.59 -12.07
N LEU A 179 -4.29 16.31 -13.09
CA LEU A 179 -5.34 17.32 -12.95
C LEU A 179 -6.74 16.72 -12.85
N PHE A 180 -7.01 15.59 -13.49
CA PHE A 180 -8.37 15.03 -13.58
C PHE A 180 -8.54 13.70 -12.84
N GLU A 181 -7.57 12.79 -12.93
CA GLU A 181 -7.67 11.46 -12.30
C GLU A 181 -7.25 11.48 -10.83
N ILE A 182 -6.27 12.31 -10.43
CA ILE A 182 -5.87 12.39 -9.01
C ILE A 182 -6.99 12.94 -8.14
N PRO A 183 -7.72 14.02 -8.48
CA PRO A 183 -8.84 14.47 -7.67
C PRO A 183 -9.93 13.39 -7.56
N VAL A 184 -10.22 12.67 -8.65
CA VAL A 184 -11.16 11.55 -8.63
C VAL A 184 -10.64 10.43 -7.73
N ALA A 185 -9.38 10.04 -7.85
CA ALA A 185 -8.75 9.04 -7.01
C ALA A 185 -8.72 9.47 -5.53
N VAL A 186 -8.48 10.74 -5.24
CA VAL A 186 -8.53 11.32 -3.88
C VAL A 186 -9.95 11.27 -3.35
N VAL A 187 -10.96 11.65 -4.13
CA VAL A 187 -12.38 11.57 -3.73
C VAL A 187 -12.80 10.12 -3.52
N MET A 188 -12.41 9.19 -4.40
CA MET A 188 -12.65 7.76 -4.25
C MET A 188 -11.95 7.22 -3.00
N THR A 189 -10.69 7.58 -2.77
CA THR A 189 -9.93 7.18 -1.59
C THR A 189 -10.56 7.74 -0.33
N ALA A 190 -10.94 9.02 -0.31
CA ALA A 190 -11.65 9.63 0.81
C ALA A 190 -13.02 8.98 1.06
N SER A 191 -13.74 8.59 0.00
CA SER A 191 -15.00 7.85 0.09
C SER A 191 -14.78 6.44 0.66
N ILE A 192 -13.72 5.75 0.24
CA ILE A 192 -13.30 4.45 0.79
C ILE A 192 -12.91 4.61 2.26
N ILE A 193 -12.06 5.57 2.61
CA ILE A 193 -11.66 5.87 4.00
C ILE A 193 -12.89 6.17 4.84
N LYS A 194 -13.82 7.00 4.35
CA LYS A 194 -15.08 7.31 5.04
C LYS A 194 -15.94 6.06 5.23
N LYS A 195 -16.10 5.22 4.21
CA LYS A 195 -16.87 3.96 4.30
C LYS A 195 -16.21 2.97 5.26
N THR A 196 -14.90 2.79 5.16
CA THR A 196 -14.12 1.95 6.06
C THR A 196 -14.21 2.47 7.50
N PHE A 197 -14.12 3.78 7.71
CA PHE A 197 -14.30 4.40 9.02
C PHE A 197 -15.69 4.14 9.59
N ILE A 198 -16.75 4.33 8.79
CA ILE A 198 -18.12 4.02 9.21
C ILE A 198 -18.27 2.52 9.51
N LEU A 199 -17.70 1.65 8.67
CA LEU A 199 -17.75 0.20 8.84
C LEU A 199 -17.07 -0.23 10.14
N ILE A 200 -15.84 0.25 10.37
CA ILE A 200 -15.07 0.06 11.60
C ILE A 200 -15.92 0.44 12.81
N HIS A 201 -16.58 1.60 12.77
CA HIS A 201 -17.34 2.06 13.93
C HIS A 201 -18.76 1.48 14.03
N SER A 202 -19.26 0.89 12.95
CA SER A 202 -20.54 0.17 12.93
C SER A 202 -20.45 -1.22 13.55
N ASP A 203 -19.27 -1.84 13.51
CA ASP A 203 -19.02 -3.15 14.12
C ASP A 203 -18.10 -3.00 15.34
N ILE A 204 -18.65 -3.25 16.54
CA ILE A 204 -17.88 -3.17 17.78
C ILE A 204 -16.63 -4.08 17.75
N ARG A 205 -16.67 -5.19 17.00
CA ARG A 205 -15.50 -6.09 16.86
C ARG A 205 -14.34 -5.39 16.19
N LEU A 206 -14.63 -4.64 15.14
CA LEU A 206 -13.62 -3.96 14.36
C LEU A 206 -13.02 -2.78 15.12
N ILE A 207 -13.82 -2.10 15.95
CA ILE A 207 -13.32 -1.15 16.96
C ILE A 207 -12.35 -1.86 17.92
N CYS A 208 -12.76 -3.00 18.48
CA CYS A 208 -11.92 -3.72 19.44
C CYS A 208 -10.59 -4.18 18.84
N GLY A 209 -10.61 -4.65 17.59
CA GLY A 209 -9.39 -5.02 16.87
C GLY A 209 -8.48 -3.83 16.58
N LEU A 210 -9.04 -2.70 16.10
CA LEU A 210 -8.24 -1.51 15.83
C LEU A 210 -7.62 -0.94 17.11
N ASP A 211 -8.39 -0.84 18.19
CA ASP A 211 -7.92 -0.28 19.45
C ASP A 211 -6.91 -1.21 20.15
N ALA A 212 -7.05 -2.53 19.99
CA ALA A 212 -6.03 -3.50 20.41
C ALA A 212 -4.73 -3.37 19.61
N ALA A 213 -4.81 -3.12 18.30
CA ALA A 213 -3.65 -2.89 17.45
C ALA A 213 -2.90 -1.59 17.83
N ILE A 214 -3.64 -0.52 18.13
CA ILE A 214 -3.07 0.74 18.64
C ILE A 214 -2.42 0.52 20.01
N GLY A 215 -3.12 -0.16 20.93
CA GLY A 215 -2.57 -0.52 22.24
C GLY A 215 -1.29 -1.35 22.13
N THR A 216 -1.23 -2.26 21.15
CA THR A 216 -0.02 -3.05 20.84
C THR A 216 1.15 -2.18 20.43
N ALA A 217 0.93 -1.25 19.49
CA ALA A 217 1.98 -0.33 19.05
C ALA A 217 2.52 0.49 20.24
N ILE A 218 1.64 0.98 21.11
CA ILE A 218 2.03 1.74 22.31
C ILE A 218 2.81 0.85 23.29
N GLY A 219 2.38 -0.39 23.52
CA GLY A 219 3.10 -1.33 24.37
C GLY A 219 4.51 -1.65 23.86
N TYR A 220 4.68 -1.79 22.55
CA TYR A 220 5.99 -1.95 21.92
C TYR A 220 6.88 -0.71 22.12
N TYR A 221 6.40 0.49 21.76
CA TYR A 221 7.20 1.72 21.86
C TYR A 221 7.54 2.11 23.31
N THR A 222 6.69 1.75 24.27
CA THR A 222 6.97 1.99 25.70
C THR A 222 7.84 0.92 26.33
N GLY A 223 7.96 -0.27 25.71
CA GLY A 223 8.67 -1.41 26.27
C GLY A 223 7.91 -2.15 27.38
N PHE A 224 6.64 -1.78 27.65
CA PHE A 224 5.86 -2.35 28.75
C PHE A 224 4.52 -2.90 28.26
N VAL A 225 4.37 -4.22 28.32
CA VAL A 225 3.14 -4.94 27.94
C VAL A 225 1.91 -4.43 28.71
N LEU A 226 2.07 -4.18 30.02
CA LEU A 226 0.98 -3.68 30.87
C LEU A 226 0.48 -2.30 30.43
N VAL A 227 1.37 -1.43 29.93
CA VAL A 227 0.98 -0.11 29.41
C VAL A 227 0.16 -0.27 28.14
N GLY A 228 0.61 -1.11 27.20
CA GLY A 228 -0.15 -1.42 25.98
C GLY A 228 -1.54 -1.98 26.29
N MET A 229 -1.62 -2.93 27.23
CA MET A 229 -2.87 -3.54 27.68
C MET A 229 -3.86 -2.52 28.27
N ILE A 230 -3.42 -1.69 29.21
CA ILE A 230 -4.28 -0.67 29.84
C ILE A 230 -4.72 0.37 28.83
N VAL A 231 -3.79 0.87 28.02
CA VAL A 231 -4.07 1.91 27.02
C VAL A 231 -5.03 1.40 25.95
N GLY A 232 -4.82 0.19 25.41
CA GLY A 232 -5.74 -0.44 24.46
C GLY A 232 -7.16 -0.58 25.04
N GLY A 233 -7.28 -1.03 26.28
CA GLY A 233 -8.57 -1.11 26.99
C GLY A 233 -9.26 0.24 27.14
N ILE A 234 -8.53 1.28 27.58
CA ILE A 234 -9.06 2.64 27.77
C ILE A 234 -9.51 3.24 26.44
N ILE A 235 -8.65 3.17 25.41
CA ILE A 235 -8.96 3.66 24.06
C ILE A 235 -10.22 2.98 23.53
N GLY A 236 -10.33 1.65 23.67
CA GLY A 236 -11.52 0.88 23.31
C GLY A 236 -12.82 1.43 23.90
N VAL A 237 -12.83 1.69 25.21
CA VAL A 237 -14.01 2.23 25.90
C VAL A 237 -14.31 3.68 25.48
N ILE A 238 -13.27 4.50 25.30
CA ILE A 238 -13.39 5.89 24.85
C ILE A 238 -13.99 5.92 23.44
N ASN A 239 -13.43 5.18 22.49
CA ASN A 239 -13.91 5.12 21.10
C ASN A 239 -15.37 4.65 21.04
N TYR A 240 -15.72 3.60 21.78
CA TYR A 240 -17.10 3.15 21.86
C TYR A 240 -18.07 4.24 22.38
N LYS A 241 -17.71 4.94 23.46
CA LYS A 241 -18.59 5.94 24.09
C LYS A 241 -18.66 7.26 23.33
N LEU A 242 -17.53 7.77 22.85
CA LEU A 242 -17.45 9.06 22.17
C LEU A 242 -17.77 8.92 20.68
N VAL A 243 -17.08 8.02 19.98
CA VAL A 243 -17.20 7.96 18.52
C VAL A 243 -18.48 7.24 18.10
N SER A 244 -18.68 5.99 18.54
CA SER A 244 -19.85 5.22 18.10
C SER A 244 -21.18 5.78 18.63
N ARG A 245 -21.23 6.15 19.92
CA ARG A 245 -22.48 6.57 20.56
C ARG A 245 -22.79 8.06 20.40
N LYS A 246 -21.82 8.96 20.58
CA LYS A 246 -22.09 10.42 20.50
C LYS A 246 -21.98 10.95 19.07
N ILE A 247 -20.89 10.65 18.36
CA ILE A 247 -20.63 11.22 17.04
C ILE A 247 -21.50 10.53 15.98
N LEU A 248 -21.46 9.19 15.93
CA LEU A 248 -22.14 8.43 14.88
C LEU A 248 -23.59 8.07 15.24
N LYS A 249 -24.01 8.28 16.50
CA LYS A 249 -25.37 8.01 17.01
C LYS A 249 -25.87 6.59 16.69
N LEU A 250 -24.97 5.61 16.65
CA LEU A 250 -25.32 4.24 16.32
C LEU A 250 -26.12 3.61 17.47
N LYS A 251 -27.28 3.02 17.17
CA LYS A 251 -28.08 2.23 18.12
C LYS A 251 -27.50 0.81 18.20
N ILE A 252 -26.32 0.67 18.78
CA ILE A 252 -25.64 -0.63 18.97
C ILE A 252 -25.95 -1.21 20.34
#